data_AF-A0A7S1E6K3-F1
#
_entry.id   AF-A0A7S1E6K3-F1
#
_cell.length_a   1.000
_cell.length_b   1.000
_cell.length_c   1.000
_cell.angle_alpha   90.00
_cell.angle_beta   90.00
_cell.angle_gamma   90.00
#
_symmetry.space_group_name_H-M   'P 1'
#
loop_
_entity.id
_entity.type
_entity.pdbx_description
1 polymer ?
#
loop_
_entity_poly.entity_id
_entity_poly.type
_entity_poly.pdbx_seq_one_letter_code
_entity_poly.pdbx_strand_id
1 'polypeptide(L)'
;DPTVVVMTPGMYNSAYFEHAFLAQQMGVELVEGQDLFVDGGFVYMRTTRGAKRVDVIYRRIDDDFLDPQVFRADSQLGCAGLVEAYKAGKVTLSNAIGTGIADDKSIYPYVPKMVEFYLGEKPILQNVPTYVCREKDDLAYTLAHLSELV
;
A
#
# COMPACT_ATOMS: atom_id res chain seq x y z
N ASP A 1 -24.60 2.40 0.21
CA ASP A 1 -23.97 2.18 1.52
C ASP A 1 -22.84 1.17 1.32
N PRO A 2 -21.58 1.62 1.21
CA PRO A 2 -20.45 0.74 0.91
C PRO A 2 -20.04 -0.08 2.14
N THR A 3 -19.80 -1.38 1.95
CA THR A 3 -19.19 -2.19 3.00
C THR A 3 -17.67 -2.01 2.98
N VAL A 4 -17.14 -1.46 4.07
CA VAL A 4 -15.70 -1.21 4.28
C VAL A 4 -15.14 -2.23 5.26
N VAL A 5 -13.92 -2.71 5.03
CA VAL A 5 -13.17 -3.58 5.95
C VAL A 5 -11.71 -3.13 6.07
N VAL A 6 -11.05 -3.45 7.19
CA VAL A 6 -9.59 -3.33 7.34
C VAL A 6 -8.96 -4.70 7.16
N MET A 7 -8.10 -4.86 6.17
CA MET A 7 -7.40 -6.11 5.91
C MET A 7 -6.03 -6.12 6.60
N THR A 8 -5.77 -7.13 7.43
CA THR A 8 -4.56 -7.26 8.25
C THR A 8 -3.81 -8.56 7.95
N PRO A 9 -2.47 -8.59 8.05
CA PRO A 9 -1.68 -9.82 7.95
C PRO A 9 -1.77 -10.71 9.20
N GLY A 10 -2.51 -10.28 10.24
CA GLY A 10 -2.73 -11.04 11.46
C GLY A 10 -1.79 -10.67 12.62
N MET A 11 -1.95 -11.39 13.74
CA MET A 11 -1.39 -11.02 15.05
C MET A 11 0.14 -10.99 15.15
N TYR A 12 0.84 -11.67 14.23
CA TYR A 12 2.31 -11.72 14.23
C TYR A 12 2.98 -10.50 13.58
N ASN A 13 2.18 -9.55 13.08
CA ASN A 13 2.69 -8.28 12.59
C ASN A 13 2.84 -7.27 13.74
N SER A 14 3.96 -6.54 13.78
CA SER A 14 4.25 -5.58 14.84
C SER A 14 3.24 -4.43 14.95
N ALA A 15 2.58 -4.07 13.85
CA ALA A 15 1.55 -3.03 13.81
C ALA A 15 0.12 -3.57 14.01
N TYR A 16 -0.07 -4.87 14.30
CA TYR A 16 -1.40 -5.47 14.43
C TYR A 16 -2.31 -4.74 15.44
N PHE A 17 -1.75 -4.30 16.57
CA PHE A 17 -2.49 -3.51 17.56
C PHE A 17 -3.12 -2.26 16.93
N GLU A 18 -2.36 -1.54 16.10
CA GLU A 18 -2.84 -0.34 15.40
C GLU A 18 -3.94 -0.69 14.39
N HIS A 19 -3.83 -1.82 13.69
CA HIS A 19 -4.84 -2.27 12.73
C HIS A 19 -6.18 -2.53 13.42
N ALA A 20 -6.13 -3.29 14.52
CA ALA A 20 -7.32 -3.63 15.32
C ALA A 20 -7.93 -2.39 15.98
N PHE A 21 -7.09 -1.52 16.56
CA PHE A 21 -7.52 -0.26 17.15
C PHE A 21 -8.24 0.63 16.12
N LEU A 22 -7.65 0.80 14.94
CA LEU A 22 -8.22 1.63 13.88
C LEU A 22 -9.54 1.06 13.33
N ALA A 23 -9.60 -0.25 13.07
CA ALA A 23 -10.83 -0.91 12.64
C ALA A 23 -11.97 -0.72 13.67
N GLN A 24 -11.64 -0.86 14.97
CA GLN A 24 -12.58 -0.63 16.06
C GLN A 24 -13.07 0.82 16.12
N GLN A 25 -12.17 1.81 15.99
CA GLN A 25 -12.56 3.24 15.99
C GLN A 25 -13.41 3.62 14.78
N MET A 26 -13.15 2.99 13.63
CA MET A 26 -13.94 3.17 12.41
C MET A 26 -15.29 2.44 12.46
N GLY A 27 -15.47 1.48 13.37
CA GLY A 27 -16.66 0.64 13.44
C GLY A 27 -16.80 -0.31 12.24
N VAL A 28 -15.67 -0.78 11.70
CA VAL A 28 -15.61 -1.71 10.55
C VAL A 28 -14.94 -3.02 10.95
N GLU A 29 -15.16 -4.06 10.16
CA GLU A 29 -14.59 -5.38 10.42
C GLU A 29 -13.07 -5.39 10.17
N LEU A 30 -12.33 -6.03 11.07
CA LEU A 30 -10.93 -6.40 10.88
C LEU A 30 -10.90 -7.81 10.30
N VAL A 31 -10.32 -7.98 9.12
CA VAL A 31 -10.32 -9.25 8.37
C VAL A 31 -8.91 -9.67 7.95
N GLU A 32 -8.65 -10.98 7.93
CA GLU A 32 -7.48 -11.56 7.28
C GLU A 32 -7.83 -12.04 5.86
N GLY A 33 -6.83 -12.35 5.04
CA GLY A 33 -7.06 -12.79 3.65
C GLY A 33 -7.99 -14.01 3.53
N GLN A 34 -7.91 -14.93 4.48
CA GLN A 34 -8.75 -16.14 4.55
C GLN A 34 -10.24 -15.87 4.83
N ASP A 35 -10.56 -14.74 5.44
CA ASP A 35 -11.94 -14.30 5.70
C ASP A 35 -12.59 -13.76 4.42
N LEU A 36 -11.79 -13.46 3.41
CA LEU A 36 -12.23 -12.97 2.11
C LEU A 36 -12.18 -14.06 1.05
N PHE A 37 -13.02 -13.92 0.02
CA PHE A 37 -12.92 -14.70 -1.20
C PHE A 37 -13.51 -13.92 -2.38
N VAL A 38 -13.11 -14.30 -3.59
CA VAL A 38 -13.64 -13.73 -4.82
C VAL A 38 -14.58 -14.71 -5.49
N ASP A 39 -15.78 -14.23 -5.84
CA ASP A 39 -16.79 -14.97 -6.61
C ASP A 39 -17.49 -14.04 -7.62
N GLY A 40 -17.67 -14.49 -8.86
CA GLY A 40 -18.19 -13.64 -9.94
C GLY A 40 -17.39 -12.33 -10.17
N GLY A 41 -16.12 -12.30 -9.74
CA GLY A 41 -15.26 -11.12 -9.72
C GLY A 41 -15.57 -10.08 -8.64
N PHE A 42 -16.50 -10.35 -7.72
CA PHE A 42 -16.76 -9.52 -6.54
C PHE A 42 -16.05 -10.10 -5.32
N VAL A 43 -15.64 -9.24 -4.39
CA VAL A 43 -15.04 -9.65 -3.13
C VAL A 43 -16.11 -9.82 -2.07
N TYR A 44 -16.06 -10.92 -1.34
CA TYR A 44 -16.98 -11.24 -0.26
C TYR A 44 -16.22 -11.56 1.02
N MET A 45 -16.79 -11.14 2.14
CA MET A 45 -16.39 -11.53 3.48
C MET A 45 -17.28 -12.68 3.96
N ARG A 46 -16.65 -13.69 4.57
CA ARG A 46 -17.35 -14.82 5.20
C ARG A 46 -17.99 -14.36 6.49
N THR A 47 -19.30 -14.58 6.64
CA THR A 47 -20.02 -14.32 7.90
C THR A 47 -20.91 -15.50 8.26
N THR A 48 -21.32 -15.59 9.52
CA THR A 48 -22.25 -16.63 10.00
C THR A 48 -23.64 -16.55 9.35
N ARG A 49 -24.01 -15.39 8.79
CA ARG A 49 -25.30 -15.17 8.11
C ARG A 49 -25.22 -15.32 6.59
N GLY A 50 -24.05 -15.68 6.07
CA GLY A 50 -23.77 -15.78 4.64
C GLY A 50 -22.69 -14.82 4.17
N ALA A 51 -22.37 -14.88 2.87
CA ALA A 51 -21.36 -14.02 2.27
C ALA A 51 -21.85 -12.56 2.23
N LYS A 52 -21.04 -11.62 2.75
CA LYS A 52 -21.31 -10.19 2.67
C LYS A 52 -20.35 -9.56 1.65
N ARG A 53 -20.89 -8.89 0.63
CA ARG A 53 -20.06 -8.19 -0.36
C ARG A 53 -19.25 -7.08 0.30
N VAL A 54 -17.98 -6.95 -0.10
CA VAL A 54 -17.06 -5.89 0.32
C VAL A 54 -16.82 -4.95 -0.85
N ASP A 55 -16.95 -3.65 -0.61
CA ASP A 55 -16.81 -2.61 -1.64
C ASP A 55 -15.48 -1.86 -1.51
N VAL A 56 -14.97 -1.69 -0.29
CA VAL A 56 -13.70 -1.00 -0.01
C VAL A 56 -12.89 -1.78 1.01
N ILE A 57 -11.61 -1.99 0.72
CA ILE A 57 -10.65 -2.61 1.63
C ILE A 57 -9.57 -1.59 1.96
N TYR A 58 -9.48 -1.22 3.23
CA TYR A 58 -8.29 -0.55 3.76
C TYR A 58 -7.25 -1.60 4.11
N ARG A 59 -6.25 -1.77 3.22
CA ARG A 59 -5.24 -2.81 3.36
C ARG A 59 -4.08 -2.34 4.25
N ARG A 60 -3.66 -3.24 5.15
CA ARG A 60 -2.44 -3.12 5.95
C ARG A 60 -1.45 -4.24 5.61
N ILE A 61 -1.44 -4.63 4.34
CA ILE A 61 -0.62 -5.68 3.74
C ILE A 61 0.04 -5.09 2.49
N ASP A 62 1.33 -5.39 2.29
CA ASP A 62 2.09 -4.97 1.12
C ASP A 62 1.60 -5.65 -0.17
N ASP A 63 1.84 -5.00 -1.31
CA ASP A 63 1.34 -5.43 -2.64
C ASP A 63 1.68 -6.88 -2.94
N ASP A 64 2.93 -7.26 -2.69
CA ASP A 64 3.51 -8.59 -2.92
C ASP A 64 2.70 -9.74 -2.30
N PHE A 65 1.96 -9.47 -1.22
CA PHE A 65 1.24 -10.49 -0.47
C PHE A 65 -0.28 -10.46 -0.71
N LEU A 66 -0.81 -9.50 -1.47
CA LEU A 66 -2.25 -9.27 -1.62
C LEU A 66 -2.99 -10.37 -2.38
N ASP A 67 -2.37 -10.94 -3.40
CA ASP A 67 -3.01 -11.93 -4.27
C ASP A 67 -1.98 -12.94 -4.79
N PRO A 68 -2.04 -14.22 -4.33
CA PRO A 68 -1.10 -15.24 -4.77
C PRO A 68 -1.23 -15.62 -6.25
N GLN A 69 -2.30 -15.21 -6.94
CA GLN A 69 -2.43 -15.43 -8.38
C GLN A 69 -1.64 -14.43 -9.23
N VAL A 70 -1.24 -13.30 -8.64
CA VAL A 70 -0.57 -12.19 -9.36
C VAL A 70 0.83 -11.92 -8.82
N PHE A 71 1.01 -11.96 -7.50
CA PHE A 71 2.27 -11.62 -6.85
C PHE A 71 2.97 -12.88 -6.31
N ARG A 72 3.23 -12.94 -4.99
CA ARG A 72 3.90 -14.08 -4.36
C ARG A 72 2.93 -15.26 -4.24
N ALA A 73 3.17 -16.30 -5.04
CA ALA A 73 2.34 -17.51 -5.08
C ALA A 73 2.31 -18.29 -3.75
N ASP A 74 3.32 -18.10 -2.89
CA ASP A 74 3.41 -18.67 -1.55
C ASP A 74 2.77 -17.79 -0.46
N SER A 75 2.21 -16.62 -0.82
CA SER A 75 1.50 -15.76 0.13
C SER A 75 0.25 -16.45 0.68
N GLN A 76 0.14 -16.49 2.01
CA GLN A 76 -1.06 -16.91 2.74
C GLN A 76 -1.83 -15.73 3.35
N LEU A 77 -1.34 -14.50 3.16
CA LEU A 77 -1.92 -13.30 3.78
C LEU A 77 -3.01 -12.66 2.92
N GLY A 78 -2.95 -12.89 1.61
CA GLY A 78 -3.81 -12.28 0.59
C GLY A 78 -5.13 -13.00 0.35
N CYS A 79 -5.86 -12.52 -0.67
CA CYS A 79 -7.06 -13.14 -1.18
C CYS A 79 -6.89 -13.42 -2.68
N ALA A 80 -7.00 -14.68 -3.09
CA ALA A 80 -6.86 -15.07 -4.49
C ALA A 80 -7.91 -14.40 -5.38
N GLY A 81 -7.47 -13.80 -6.49
CA GLY A 81 -8.34 -13.09 -7.45
C GLY A 81 -8.70 -11.66 -7.07
N LEU A 82 -8.18 -11.15 -5.95
CA LEU A 82 -8.43 -9.79 -5.47
C LEU A 82 -7.96 -8.72 -6.48
N VAL A 83 -6.83 -8.95 -7.14
CA VAL A 83 -6.28 -7.99 -8.11
C VAL A 83 -7.17 -7.88 -9.34
N GLU A 84 -7.71 -8.99 -9.83
CA GLU A 84 -8.63 -8.97 -10.97
C GLU A 84 -9.97 -8.30 -10.61
N ALA A 85 -10.47 -8.51 -9.39
CA ALA A 85 -11.65 -7.78 -8.88
C ALA A 85 -11.40 -6.26 -8.80
N TYR A 86 -10.20 -5.86 -8.34
CA TYR A 86 -9.78 -4.46 -8.28
C TYR A 86 -9.67 -3.84 -9.67
N LYS A 87 -8.99 -4.50 -10.62
CA LYS A 87 -8.86 -4.05 -12.01
C LYS A 87 -10.21 -3.94 -12.73
N ALA A 88 -11.17 -4.80 -12.38
CA ALA A 88 -12.54 -4.75 -12.89
C ALA A 88 -13.40 -3.65 -12.24
N GLY A 89 -12.86 -2.85 -11.30
CA GLY A 89 -13.59 -1.80 -10.59
C GLY A 89 -14.65 -2.32 -9.62
N LYS A 90 -14.56 -3.59 -9.20
CA LYS A 90 -15.56 -4.25 -8.35
C LYS A 90 -15.26 -4.14 -6.85
N VAL A 91 -14.06 -3.71 -6.50
CA VAL A 91 -13.61 -3.39 -5.14
C VAL A 91 -12.61 -2.23 -5.21
N THR A 92 -12.59 -1.37 -4.19
CA THR A 92 -11.57 -0.33 -4.03
C THR A 92 -10.53 -0.77 -3.00
N LEU A 93 -9.26 -0.63 -3.32
CA LEU A 93 -8.16 -0.83 -2.38
C LEU A 93 -7.61 0.51 -1.92
N SER A 94 -7.40 0.65 -0.62
CA SER A 94 -6.74 1.81 -0.01
C SER A 94 -5.58 1.34 0.86
N ASN A 95 -4.33 1.73 0.61
CA ASN A 95 -3.87 2.47 -0.58
C ASN A 95 -3.97 1.62 -1.85
N ALA A 96 -3.91 2.26 -3.02
CA ALA A 96 -3.90 1.56 -4.31
C ALA A 96 -2.65 0.67 -4.46
N ILE A 97 -2.70 -0.29 -5.38
CA ILE A 97 -1.54 -1.12 -5.77
C ILE A 97 -0.58 -0.24 -6.57
N GLY A 98 0.73 -0.36 -6.30
CA GLY A 98 1.80 0.30 -7.04
C GLY A 98 2.19 1.68 -6.50
N THR A 99 1.61 2.13 -5.39
CA THR A 99 1.96 3.45 -4.80
C THR A 99 3.41 3.54 -4.35
N GLY A 100 4.08 2.41 -4.10
CA GLY A 100 5.48 2.36 -3.67
C GLY A 100 6.45 3.04 -4.64
N ILE A 101 6.12 3.15 -5.93
CA ILE A 101 6.96 3.89 -6.88
C ILE A 101 7.08 5.37 -6.51
N ALA A 102 6.05 5.97 -5.92
CA ALA A 102 6.03 7.40 -5.62
C ALA A 102 6.87 7.77 -4.37
N ASP A 103 7.09 6.81 -3.47
CA ASP A 103 7.85 6.99 -2.22
C ASP A 103 9.19 6.24 -2.24
N ASP A 104 9.62 5.76 -3.42
CA ASP A 104 10.94 5.16 -3.54
C ASP A 104 12.04 6.21 -3.28
N LYS A 105 13.13 5.80 -2.64
CA LYS A 105 14.26 6.70 -2.32
C LYS A 105 14.84 7.36 -3.57
N SER A 106 14.79 6.69 -4.71
CA SER A 106 15.28 7.25 -5.98
C SER A 106 14.32 8.26 -6.61
N ILE A 107 13.07 8.30 -6.15
CA ILE A 107 12.03 9.23 -6.60
C ILE A 107 11.91 10.43 -5.67
N TYR A 108 12.18 10.26 -4.37
CA TYR A 108 12.16 11.33 -3.36
C TYR A 108 12.79 12.66 -3.83
N PRO A 109 14.02 12.70 -4.42
CA PRO A 109 14.65 13.96 -4.86
C PRO A 109 13.87 14.74 -5.92
N TYR A 110 12.91 14.09 -6.59
CA TYR A 110 12.13 14.67 -7.70
C TYR A 110 10.79 15.25 -7.24
N VAL A 111 10.35 15.05 -5.99
CA VAL A 111 9.08 15.60 -5.47
C VAL A 111 8.95 17.11 -5.67
N PRO A 112 9.97 17.95 -5.43
CA PRO A 112 9.91 19.39 -5.74
C PRO A 112 9.58 19.68 -7.22
N LYS A 113 10.21 18.94 -8.14
CA LYS A 113 9.95 19.07 -9.59
C LYS A 113 8.55 18.60 -9.96
N MET A 114 8.01 17.59 -9.27
CA MET A 114 6.63 17.15 -9.47
C MET A 114 5.63 18.23 -9.08
N VAL A 115 5.84 18.92 -7.96
CA VAL A 115 5.00 20.05 -7.53
C VAL A 115 5.00 21.15 -8.59
N GLU A 116 6.17 21.55 -9.07
CA GLU A 116 6.28 22.56 -10.13
C GLU A 116 5.61 22.11 -11.42
N PHE A 117 5.79 20.85 -11.83
CA PHE A 117 5.25 20.31 -13.07
C PHE A 117 3.73 20.14 -13.05
N TYR A 118 3.18 19.54 -11.99
CA TYR A 118 1.76 19.21 -11.91
C TYR A 118 0.88 20.35 -11.39
N LEU A 119 1.43 21.20 -10.50
CA LEU A 119 0.66 22.27 -9.87
C LEU A 119 1.04 23.66 -10.41
N GLY A 120 2.20 23.82 -11.07
CA GLY A 120 2.69 25.14 -11.49
C GLY A 120 3.10 26.03 -10.31
N GLU A 121 3.31 25.43 -9.14
CA GLU A 121 3.56 26.12 -7.88
C GLU A 121 4.99 25.86 -7.37
N LYS A 122 5.44 26.73 -6.47
CA LYS A 122 6.68 26.48 -5.73
C LYS A 122 6.39 25.57 -4.53
N PRO A 123 7.22 24.54 -4.26
CA PRO A 123 7.05 23.69 -3.08
C PRO A 123 7.04 24.50 -1.78
N ILE A 124 5.98 24.34 -0.98
CA ILE A 124 5.87 24.96 0.34
C ILE A 124 6.83 24.29 1.32
N LEU A 125 6.85 22.95 1.31
CA LEU A 125 7.79 22.14 2.09
C LEU A 125 8.98 21.76 1.22
N GLN A 126 10.18 21.94 1.75
CA GLN A 126 11.43 21.63 1.07
C GLN A 126 11.90 20.22 1.42
N ASN A 127 12.46 19.52 0.43
CA ASN A 127 13.14 18.26 0.67
C ASN A 127 14.49 18.47 1.35
N VAL A 128 14.93 17.45 2.07
CA VAL A 128 16.32 17.38 2.54
C VAL A 128 17.22 17.16 1.32
N PRO A 129 18.33 17.91 1.17
CA PRO A 129 19.30 17.66 0.12
C PRO A 129 19.76 16.20 0.15
N THR A 130 19.58 15.51 -0.98
CA THR A 130 19.86 14.08 -1.09
C THR A 130 20.71 13.85 -2.33
N TYR A 131 21.90 13.29 -2.14
CA TYR A 131 22.81 12.94 -3.23
C TYR A 131 22.39 11.62 -3.87
N VAL A 132 22.25 11.62 -5.20
CA VAL A 132 21.82 10.45 -5.97
C VAL A 132 23.05 9.77 -6.56
N CYS A 133 23.62 8.80 -5.84
CA CYS A 133 24.86 8.11 -6.21
C CYS A 133 24.85 7.34 -7.55
N ARG A 134 23.74 7.33 -8.30
CA ARG A 134 23.72 6.87 -9.70
C ARG A 134 24.27 7.93 -10.66
N GLU A 135 24.20 9.19 -10.27
CA GLU A 135 24.81 10.32 -10.97
C GLU A 135 26.27 10.42 -10.55
N LYS A 136 27.17 10.59 -11.53
CA LYS A 136 28.61 10.52 -11.29
C LYS A 136 29.11 11.60 -10.33
N ASP A 137 28.58 12.81 -10.44
CA ASP A 137 29.01 13.96 -9.65
C ASP A 137 28.58 13.82 -8.18
N ASP A 138 27.33 13.42 -7.96
CA ASP A 138 26.79 13.13 -6.63
C ASP A 138 27.56 11.99 -5.96
N LEU A 139 27.86 10.91 -6.68
CA LEU A 139 28.68 9.81 -6.16
C LEU A 139 30.08 10.27 -5.76
N ALA A 140 30.74 11.05 -6.62
CA ALA A 140 32.07 11.58 -6.34
C ALA A 140 32.07 12.46 -5.08
N TYR A 141 31.06 13.30 -4.92
CA TYR A 141 30.86 14.12 -3.73
C TYR A 141 30.64 13.24 -2.48
N THR A 142 29.72 12.28 -2.54
CA THR A 142 29.40 11.40 -1.41
C THR A 142 30.64 10.64 -0.93
N LEU A 143 31.45 10.12 -1.86
CA LEU A 143 32.69 9.41 -1.51
C LEU A 143 33.75 10.32 -0.89
N ALA A 144 33.85 11.57 -1.37
CA ALA A 144 34.81 12.55 -0.83
C ALA A 144 34.43 13.04 0.58
N HIS A 145 33.14 13.03 0.93
CA HIS A 145 32.60 13.57 2.19
C HIS A 145 31.94 12.50 3.07
N LEU A 146 32.35 11.24 2.94
CA LEU A 146 31.64 10.10 3.55
C LEU A 146 31.51 10.20 5.09
N SER A 147 32.48 10.82 5.77
CA SER A 147 32.45 11.03 7.22
C SER A 147 31.51 12.15 7.68
N GLU A 148 30.97 12.94 6.75
CA GLU A 148 30.14 14.12 7.02
C GLU A 148 28.68 13.91 6.59
N LEU A 149 28.38 12.78 5.93
CA LEU A 149 27.07 12.44 5.38
C LEU A 149 26.43 11.27 6.13
N VAL A 150 25.11 11.14 5.98
CA VAL A 150 24.29 10.02 6.48
C VAL A 150 23.69 9.28 5.30
#